data_AF-A0A9D5ZMT3-F1
#
_entry.id   AF-A0A9D5ZMT3-F1
#
_cell.length_a   1.000
_cell.length_b   1.000
_cell.length_c   1.000
_cell.angle_alpha   90.00
_cell.angle_beta   90.00
_cell.angle_gamma   90.00
#
_symmetry.space_group_name_H-M   'P 1'
#
loop_
_entity.id
_entity.type
_entity.pdbx_description
1 polymer ?
#
loop_
_entity_poly.entity_id
_entity_poly.type
_entity_poly.pdbx_seq_one_letter_code
_entity_poly.pdbx_strand_id
1 'polypeptide(L)'
;MKKIFLLICILIAPKANAGISTEAVIVIRPGSDLSSYSTAELKKRVWDLEKAVWQLQRQVFALELSSSQKPTPSVPNQPKEKFTCFVSSMGKTFTATSESEMESKASVLKQCSEKLNAIHCDEDEVKCGK
;
A
#
# COMPACT_ATOMS: atom_id res chain seq x y z
N MET A 1 48.31 19.73 23.22
CA MET A 1 48.57 19.89 21.77
C MET A 1 47.64 18.91 21.05
N LYS A 2 46.50 19.37 20.49
CA LYS A 2 46.29 19.61 19.05
C LYS A 2 46.62 18.33 18.26
N LYS A 3 45.65 17.54 17.80
CA LYS A 3 44.82 17.82 16.61
C LYS A 3 43.48 17.06 16.63
N ILE A 4 42.43 17.81 16.34
CA ILE A 4 41.15 17.40 15.76
C ILE A 4 41.40 17.01 14.29
N PHE A 5 40.74 15.97 13.76
CA PHE A 5 39.97 16.02 12.50
C PHE A 5 39.25 14.68 12.21
N LEU A 6 37.96 14.66 12.51
CA LEU A 6 36.85 14.23 11.64
C LEU A 6 37.19 13.37 10.42
N LEU A 7 36.72 12.11 10.43
CA LEU A 7 36.38 11.35 9.22
C LEU A 7 35.17 10.45 9.50
N ILE A 8 34.01 11.10 9.51
CA ILE A 8 32.69 10.47 9.38
C ILE A 8 32.52 10.20 7.87
N CYS A 9 32.80 8.98 7.43
CA CYS A 9 32.32 8.48 6.13
C CYS A 9 31.10 7.60 6.40
N ILE A 10 29.95 8.27 6.55
CA ILE A 10 28.63 7.64 6.51
C ILE A 10 28.45 6.99 5.14
N LEU A 11 28.51 5.66 5.15
CA LEU A 11 27.45 4.77 4.67
C LEU A 11 26.51 5.36 3.61
N ILE A 12 26.88 5.26 2.33
CA ILE A 12 25.90 5.05 1.25
C ILE A 12 26.53 4.09 0.23
N ALA A 13 26.52 2.79 0.55
CA ALA A 13 26.63 1.77 -0.48
C ALA A 13 25.26 1.72 -1.18
N PRO A 14 25.15 2.00 -2.49
CA PRO A 14 23.94 1.67 -3.21
C PRO A 14 23.87 0.14 -3.28
N LYS A 15 23.02 -0.46 -2.45
CA LYS A 15 22.48 -1.79 -2.73
C LYS A 15 21.64 -1.65 -4.00
N ALA A 16 22.28 -1.77 -5.16
CA ALA A 16 21.60 -2.09 -6.41
C ALA A 16 21.11 -3.54 -6.29
N ASN A 17 20.06 -3.74 -5.50
CA ASN A 17 19.32 -4.99 -5.48
C ASN A 17 18.31 -4.96 -6.63
N ALA A 18 18.82 -4.85 -7.86
CA ALA A 18 18.08 -5.26 -9.04
C ALA A 18 18.30 -6.77 -9.18
N GLY A 19 17.77 -7.52 -8.22
CA GLY A 19 17.51 -8.93 -8.41
C GLY A 19 16.39 -9.05 -9.43
N ILE A 20 16.71 -8.87 -10.71
CA ILE A 20 15.89 -9.43 -11.78
C ILE A 20 16.04 -10.93 -11.59
N SER A 21 15.14 -11.49 -10.80
CA SER A 21 14.88 -12.92 -10.82
C SER A 21 14.30 -13.17 -12.20
N THR A 22 15.16 -13.48 -13.17
CA THR A 22 14.77 -14.30 -14.31
C THR A 22 14.39 -15.64 -13.73
N GLU A 23 13.22 -15.67 -13.10
CA GLU A 23 12.60 -16.88 -12.60
C GLU A 23 12.44 -17.79 -13.80
N ALA A 24 13.32 -18.79 -13.87
CA ALA A 24 13.35 -19.74 -14.97
C ALA A 24 11.93 -20.29 -15.15
N VAL A 25 11.34 -20.03 -16.31
CA VAL A 25 10.03 -20.56 -16.69
C VAL A 25 10.13 -22.09 -16.59
N ILE A 26 9.43 -22.67 -15.62
CA ILE A 26 9.45 -24.12 -15.41
C ILE A 26 8.66 -24.76 -16.55
N VAL A 27 9.38 -25.37 -17.50
CA VAL A 27 8.76 -26.11 -18.59
C VAL A 27 8.38 -27.50 -18.09
N ILE A 28 7.11 -27.70 -17.77
CA ILE A 28 6.57 -29.01 -17.42
C ILE A 28 6.48 -29.84 -18.71
N ARG A 29 7.25 -30.93 -18.80
CA ARG A 29 7.08 -31.92 -19.87
C ARG A 29 6.06 -32.97 -19.44
N PRO A 30 5.04 -33.29 -20.27
CA PRO A 30 4.14 -34.39 -19.98
C PRO A 30 4.95 -35.69 -19.86
N GLY A 31 4.68 -36.45 -18.80
CA GLY A 31 5.26 -37.78 -18.64
C GLY A 31 4.67 -38.76 -19.66
N SER A 32 5.50 -39.70 -20.10
CA SER A 32 5.04 -40.93 -20.74
C SER A 32 4.56 -41.92 -19.66
N ASP A 33 4.31 -43.17 -20.03
CA ASP A 33 3.81 -44.24 -19.16
C ASP A 33 4.38 -44.21 -17.73
N LEU A 34 3.48 -44.07 -16.76
CA LEU A 34 3.77 -43.98 -15.33
C LEU A 34 4.43 -45.25 -14.77
N SER A 35 4.20 -46.40 -15.41
CA SER A 35 4.73 -47.70 -14.98
C SER A 35 6.26 -47.81 -15.11
N SER A 36 6.86 -46.93 -15.91
CA SER A 36 8.30 -46.93 -16.21
C SER A 36 9.13 -46.09 -15.23
N TYR A 37 8.50 -45.28 -14.37
CA TYR A 37 9.21 -44.34 -13.52
C TYR A 37 9.73 -44.98 -12.23
N SER A 38 10.98 -44.66 -11.91
CA SER A 38 11.52 -44.93 -10.57
C SER A 38 10.86 -44.04 -9.52
N THR A 39 10.84 -44.49 -8.27
CA THR A 39 10.35 -43.69 -7.14
C THR A 39 11.12 -42.38 -6.96
N ALA A 40 12.41 -42.33 -7.29
CA ALA A 40 13.20 -41.11 -7.26
C ALA A 40 12.76 -40.10 -8.34
N GLU A 41 12.47 -40.59 -9.55
CA GLU A 41 12.00 -39.74 -10.64
C GLU A 41 10.59 -39.19 -10.38
N LEU A 42 9.68 -40.01 -9.84
CA LEU A 42 8.35 -39.57 -9.43
C LEU A 42 8.43 -38.46 -8.38
N LYS A 43 9.28 -38.62 -7.36
CA LYS A 43 9.48 -37.59 -6.32
C LYS A 43 9.99 -36.27 -6.92
N LYS A 44 10.95 -36.35 -7.85
CA LYS A 44 11.47 -35.16 -8.54
C LYS A 44 10.37 -34.46 -9.34
N ARG A 45 9.55 -35.22 -10.07
CA ARG A 45 8.43 -34.68 -10.85
C ARG A 45 7.38 -34.00 -9.97
N VAL A 46 7.04 -34.61 -8.84
CA VAL A 46 6.12 -34.00 -7.85
C VAL A 46 6.68 -32.68 -7.35
N TRP A 47 7.96 -32.65 -6.98
CA TRP A 47 8.63 -31.43 -6.53
C TRP A 47 8.63 -30.32 -7.60
N ASP A 48 8.90 -30.68 -8.86
CA ASP A 48 8.84 -29.74 -9.99
C ASP A 48 7.42 -29.17 -10.18
N LEU A 49 6.39 -30.02 -10.04
CA LEU A 49 4.98 -29.61 -10.13
C LEU A 49 4.57 -28.70 -8.98
N GLU A 50 4.92 -29.05 -7.74
CA GLU A 50 4.64 -28.22 -6.56
C GLU A 50 5.25 -26.82 -6.72
N LYS A 51 6.49 -26.76 -7.19
CA LYS A 51 7.17 -25.49 -7.47
C LYS A 51 6.47 -24.68 -8.56
N ALA A 52 6.03 -25.32 -9.64
CA ALA A 52 5.29 -24.63 -10.70
C ALA A 52 3.93 -24.09 -10.22
N VAL A 53 3.21 -24.87 -9.41
CA VAL A 53 1.95 -24.42 -8.80
C VAL A 53 2.18 -23.20 -7.90
N TRP A 54 3.22 -23.23 -7.07
CA TRP A 54 3.58 -22.11 -6.22
C TRP A 54 3.88 -20.83 -7.02
N GLN A 55 4.63 -20.95 -8.13
CA GLN A 55 4.90 -19.83 -9.01
C GLN A 55 3.63 -19.27 -9.64
N LEU A 56 2.73 -20.13 -10.11
CA LEU A 56 1.47 -19.73 -10.71
C LEU A 56 0.59 -18.99 -9.70
N GLN A 57 0.45 -19.53 -8.49
CA GLN A 57 -0.32 -18.89 -7.41
C GLN A 57 0.23 -17.50 -7.07
N ARG A 58 1.55 -17.35 -7.01
CA ARG A 58 2.19 -16.05 -6.77
C ARG A 58 1.88 -15.04 -7.88
N GLN A 59 1.93 -15.46 -9.14
CA GLN A 59 1.63 -14.61 -10.29
C GLN A 59 0.15 -14.21 -10.31
N VAL A 60 -0.76 -15.15 -10.06
CA VAL A 60 -2.21 -14.86 -9.97
C VAL A 60 -2.45 -13.84 -8.85
N PHE A 61 -1.88 -14.05 -7.66
CA PHE A 61 -2.02 -13.10 -6.57
C PHE A 61 -1.52 -11.70 -6.93
N ALA A 62 -0.34 -11.60 -7.57
CA ALA A 62 0.20 -10.32 -8.03
C ALA A 62 -0.71 -9.65 -9.07
N LEU A 63 -1.28 -10.42 -10.00
CA LEU A 63 -2.23 -9.93 -11.00
C LEU A 63 -3.51 -9.43 -10.34
N GLU A 64 -4.09 -10.19 -9.41
CA GLU A 64 -5.30 -9.79 -8.67
C GLU A 64 -5.08 -8.51 -7.85
N LEU A 65 -3.92 -8.40 -7.19
CA LEU A 65 -3.54 -7.19 -6.47
C LEU A 65 -3.42 -5.99 -7.42
N SER A 66 -2.76 -6.18 -8.56
CA SER A 66 -2.60 -5.12 -9.58
C SER A 66 -3.91 -4.74 -10.27
N SER A 67 -4.82 -5.70 -10.46
CA SER A 67 -6.15 -5.51 -11.06
C SER A 67 -7.07 -4.74 -10.10
N SER A 68 -7.06 -5.12 -8.83
CA SER A 68 -7.78 -4.41 -7.76
C SER A 68 -7.29 -2.98 -7.57
N GLN A 69 -6.02 -2.73 -7.91
CA GLN A 69 -5.37 -1.43 -7.77
C GLN A 69 -5.30 -0.66 -9.09
N LYS A 70 -6.02 -1.10 -10.14
CA LYS A 70 -6.16 -0.33 -11.37
C LYS A 70 -6.74 1.03 -10.98
N PRO A 71 -5.97 2.12 -11.04
CA PRO A 71 -6.52 3.44 -10.83
C PRO A 71 -7.56 3.58 -11.94
N THR A 72 -8.81 3.87 -11.58
CA THR A 72 -9.69 4.56 -12.51
C THR A 72 -8.85 5.65 -13.17
N PRO A 73 -8.80 5.75 -14.51
CA PRO A 73 -8.02 6.79 -15.15
C PRO A 73 -8.51 8.10 -14.57
N SER A 74 -7.71 8.69 -13.68
CA SER A 74 -8.03 9.96 -13.08
C SER A 74 -7.94 10.94 -14.24
N VAL A 75 -9.11 11.26 -14.80
CA VAL A 75 -9.25 12.34 -15.78
C VAL A 75 -8.53 13.54 -15.17
N PRO A 76 -7.41 13.99 -15.76
CA PRO A 76 -6.71 15.14 -15.22
C PRO A 76 -7.65 16.32 -15.42
N ASN A 77 -8.03 16.98 -14.33
CA ASN A 77 -8.87 18.19 -14.31
C ASN A 77 -10.40 18.03 -14.31
N GLN A 78 -10.95 17.07 -13.55
CA GLN A 78 -12.26 17.37 -12.95
C GLN A 78 -12.03 18.12 -11.62
N PRO A 79 -12.72 19.25 -11.38
CA PRO A 79 -12.73 19.88 -10.07
C PRO A 79 -13.23 18.83 -9.08
N LYS A 80 -12.34 18.30 -8.24
CA LYS A 80 -12.75 17.41 -7.17
C LYS A 80 -13.69 18.21 -6.28
N GLU A 81 -14.93 17.73 -6.14
CA GLU A 81 -15.90 18.33 -5.23
C GLU A 81 -15.25 18.45 -3.85
N LYS A 82 -15.12 19.67 -3.36
CA LYS A 82 -14.55 19.93 -2.05
C LYS A 82 -15.68 19.85 -1.05
N PHE A 83 -15.46 19.15 0.05
CA PHE A 83 -16.39 19.16 1.17
C PHE A 83 -15.90 20.19 2.17
N THR A 84 -16.81 21.01 2.69
CA THR A 84 -16.53 21.94 3.77
C THR A 84 -17.36 21.53 4.97
N CYS A 85 -16.68 21.20 6.06
CA CYS A 85 -17.32 20.91 7.33
C CYS A 85 -17.12 22.08 8.30
N PHE A 86 -18.06 22.25 9.23
CA PHE A 86 -17.94 23.22 10.31
C PHE A 86 -18.56 22.72 11.61
N VAL A 87 -18.03 23.20 12.74
CA VAL A 87 -18.59 22.97 14.08
C VAL A 87 -18.54 24.28 14.86
N SER A 88 -19.61 24.57 15.58
CA SER A 88 -19.72 25.77 16.41
C SER A 88 -19.73 25.37 17.87
N SER A 89 -18.70 25.76 18.61
CA SER A 89 -18.53 25.40 20.02
C SER A 89 -18.00 26.59 20.81
N MET A 90 -18.55 26.80 22.00
CA MET A 90 -18.17 27.90 22.91
C MET A 90 -18.09 29.28 22.23
N GLY A 91 -19.02 29.57 21.32
CA GLY A 91 -19.07 30.83 20.56
C GLY A 91 -18.00 30.98 19.47
N LYS A 92 -17.21 29.94 19.18
CA LYS A 92 -16.26 29.88 18.07
C LYS A 92 -16.74 28.89 17.02
N THR A 93 -16.46 29.17 15.75
CA THR A 93 -16.75 28.25 14.65
C THR A 93 -15.45 27.82 13.99
N PHE A 94 -15.25 26.51 13.88
CA PHE A 94 -14.12 25.91 13.19
C PHE A 94 -14.58 25.36 11.85
N THR A 95 -13.77 25.54 10.82
CA THR A 95 -14.10 25.12 9.45
C THR A 95 -12.91 24.43 8.83
N ALA A 96 -13.15 23.39 8.04
CA ALA A 96 -12.12 22.75 7.23
C ALA A 96 -12.71 22.26 5.92
N THR A 97 -11.90 22.37 4.86
CA THR A 97 -12.28 22.00 3.51
C THR A 97 -11.28 21.01 2.95
N SER A 98 -11.73 19.86 2.45
CA SER A 98 -10.88 18.85 1.85
C SER A 98 -11.59 18.07 0.73
N GLU A 99 -10.88 17.13 0.10
CA GLU A 99 -11.40 16.34 -1.01
C GLU A 99 -12.39 15.24 -0.56
N SER A 100 -12.50 14.99 0.75
CA SER A 100 -13.44 14.02 1.31
C SER A 100 -14.13 14.56 2.55
N GLU A 101 -15.42 14.24 2.72
CA GLU A 101 -16.20 14.65 3.88
C GLU A 101 -15.56 14.19 5.20
N MET A 102 -15.06 12.95 5.24
CA MET A 102 -14.43 12.36 6.42
C MET A 102 -13.15 13.11 6.84
N GLU A 103 -12.30 13.48 5.88
CA GLU A 103 -11.08 14.23 6.16
C GLU A 103 -11.40 15.67 6.60
N SER A 104 -12.41 16.29 6.01
CA SER A 104 -12.91 17.60 6.43
C SER A 104 -13.46 17.55 7.85
N LYS A 105 -14.27 16.55 8.18
CA LYS A 105 -14.84 16.32 9.51
C LYS A 105 -13.76 16.10 10.56
N ALA A 106 -12.80 15.21 10.28
CA ALA A 106 -11.66 14.96 11.16
C ALA A 106 -10.81 16.21 11.39
N SER A 107 -10.59 17.00 10.33
CA SER A 107 -9.83 18.25 10.42
C SER A 107 -10.54 19.31 11.28
N VAL A 108 -11.87 19.45 11.13
CA VAL A 108 -12.68 20.35 11.97
C VAL A 108 -12.65 19.94 13.44
N LEU A 109 -12.86 18.66 13.72
CA LEU A 109 -12.84 18.13 15.09
C LEU A 109 -11.48 18.29 15.75
N LYS A 110 -10.40 18.06 14.99
CA LYS A 110 -9.04 18.31 15.44
C LYS A 110 -8.81 19.79 15.78
N GLN A 111 -9.22 20.71 14.91
CA GLN A 111 -9.10 22.15 15.18
C GLN A 111 -9.90 22.57 16.42
N CYS A 112 -11.12 22.02 16.59
CA CYS A 112 -11.96 22.27 17.76
C CYS A 112 -11.28 21.76 19.03
N SER A 113 -10.82 20.51 19.03
CA SER A 113 -10.22 19.88 20.21
C SER A 113 -8.91 20.55 20.64
N GLU A 114 -8.06 20.96 19.69
CA GLU A 114 -6.82 21.69 19.95
C GLU A 114 -7.05 23.08 20.55
N LYS A 115 -8.16 23.75 20.21
CA LYS A 115 -8.45 25.13 20.64
C LYS A 115 -9.31 25.21 21.89
N LEU A 116 -10.13 24.21 22.15
CA LEU A 116 -11.07 24.16 23.28
C LEU A 116 -10.75 23.02 24.27
N ASN A 117 -9.61 22.33 24.12
CA ASN A 117 -9.24 21.16 24.93
C ASN A 117 -10.34 20.08 24.94
N ALA A 118 -10.92 19.81 23.76
CA ALA A 118 -12.01 18.86 23.54
C ALA A 118 -13.34 19.16 24.25
N ILE A 119 -13.54 20.36 24.80
CA ILE A 119 -14.83 20.75 25.40
C ILE A 119 -15.84 21.04 24.28
N HIS A 120 -16.98 20.34 24.29
CA HIS A 120 -18.08 20.51 23.32
C HIS A 120 -17.62 20.44 21.86
N CYS A 121 -16.78 19.47 21.53
CA CYS A 121 -16.33 19.20 20.16
C CYS A 121 -16.88 17.85 19.72
N ASP A 122 -18.20 17.70 19.76
CA ASP A 122 -18.86 16.43 19.47
C ASP A 122 -19.02 16.23 17.97
N GLU A 123 -18.84 14.99 17.54
CA GLU A 123 -18.91 14.61 16.14
C GLU A 123 -20.31 14.83 15.55
N ASP A 124 -21.35 14.72 16.38
CA ASP A 124 -22.77 14.90 16.02
C ASP A 124 -23.14 16.36 15.75
N GLU A 125 -22.34 17.32 16.24
CA GLU A 125 -22.58 18.75 16.01
C GLU A 125 -21.92 19.26 14.72
N VAL A 126 -21.08 18.44 14.06
CA VAL A 126 -20.40 18.81 12.83
C VAL A 126 -21.35 18.75 11.64
N LYS A 127 -21.46 19.86 10.91
CA LYS A 127 -22.24 19.95 9.67
C LYS A 127 -21.31 20.04 8.48
N CYS A 128 -21.57 19.23 7.46
CA CYS A 128 -20.78 19.20 6.23
C CYS A 128 -21.64 19.56 5.02
N GLY A 129 -21.07 20.32 4.10
CA GLY A 129 -21.65 20.67 2.80
C GLY A 129 -20.62 20.54 1.68
N LYS A 130 -21.09 20.54 0.44
CA LYS A 130 -20.26 20.61 -0.77
C LYS A 130 -20.16 22.04 -1.26
#